data_AF-A0ABD3FK80-F1
#
_entry.id   AF-A0ABD3FK80-F1
#
_cell.length_a   1.000
_cell.length_b   1.000
_cell.length_c   1.000
_cell.angle_alpha   90.00
_cell.angle_beta   90.00
_cell.angle_gamma   90.00
#
_symmetry.space_group_name_H-M   'P 1'
#
loop_
_entity.id
_entity.type
_entity.pdbx_description
1 polymer ?
#
loop_
_entity_poly.entity_id
_entity_poly.type
_entity_poly.pdbx_seq_one_letter_code
_entity_poly.pdbx_strand_id
1 'polypeptide(L)'
;MADTKILGVSLEEAIALAGRPRSAAQQKALGYSGAYSENSVTHSNEFFSLLLNEKWSSLREIEYKADGKDIYMLDTDLALLDAPELKTYVEKFATDEAAFNTIFASAWAKLMKKRQAHVTDHPLKLLLTGRCTLAERPTFRSPCSLLPDGLT
;
A
#
# COMPACT_ATOMS: atom_id res chain seq x y z
N MET A 1 -20.45 -10.20 8.20
CA MET A 1 -19.43 -10.14 7.13
C MET A 1 -18.12 -9.86 7.83
N ALA A 2 -17.29 -10.90 7.98
CA ALA A 2 -16.16 -10.90 8.89
C ALA A 2 -15.03 -10.02 8.31
N ASP A 3 -14.60 -9.04 9.09
CA ASP A 3 -13.48 -8.17 8.78
C ASP A 3 -12.26 -9.01 8.40
N THR A 4 -11.66 -8.76 7.24
CA THR A 4 -10.47 -9.47 6.75
C THR A 4 -9.28 -9.21 7.70
N LYS A 5 -9.19 -10.05 8.73
CA LYS A 5 -8.50 -9.81 10.01
C LYS A 5 -6.97 -9.81 9.94
N ILE A 6 -6.38 -10.20 8.82
CA ILE A 6 -4.93 -10.43 8.72
C ILE A 6 -4.15 -9.13 8.40
N LEU A 7 -4.75 -8.17 7.71
CA LEU A 7 -4.09 -6.90 7.33
C LEU A 7 -4.83 -5.65 7.84
N GLY A 8 -6.08 -5.78 8.29
CA GLY A 8 -6.91 -4.65 8.72
C GLY A 8 -7.21 -3.68 7.57
N VAL A 9 -7.31 -4.21 6.35
CA VAL A 9 -7.84 -3.54 5.17
C VAL A 9 -9.21 -4.13 4.86
N SER A 10 -10.09 -3.35 4.24
CA SER A 10 -11.36 -3.87 3.74
C SER A 10 -11.14 -4.77 2.51
N LEU A 11 -12.17 -5.53 2.11
CA LEU A 11 -12.13 -6.32 0.86
C LEU A 11 -11.91 -5.43 -0.37
N GLU A 12 -12.61 -4.29 -0.44
CA GLU A 12 -12.44 -3.29 -1.50
C GLU A 12 -10.99 -2.78 -1.57
N GLU A 13 -10.39 -2.48 -0.42
CA GLU A 13 -9.01 -2.04 -0.33
C GLU A 13 -8.02 -3.14 -0.74
N ALA A 14 -8.29 -4.39 -0.36
CA ALA A 14 -7.47 -5.53 -0.75
C ALA A 14 -7.48 -5.76 -2.28
N ILE A 15 -8.64 -5.60 -2.92
CA ILE A 15 -8.80 -5.73 -4.37
C ILE A 15 -8.10 -4.58 -5.09
N ALA A 16 -8.23 -3.34 -4.57
CA ALA A 16 -7.47 -2.22 -5.11
C ALA A 16 -5.96 -2.50 -5.06
N LEU A 17 -5.45 -3.04 -3.95
CA LEU A 17 -4.02 -3.40 -3.81
C LEU A 17 -3.55 -4.52 -4.76
N ALA A 18 -4.45 -5.37 -5.25
CA ALA A 18 -4.14 -6.37 -6.27
C ALA A 18 -3.82 -5.72 -7.64
N GLY A 19 -4.45 -4.58 -7.94
CA GLY A 19 -4.22 -3.77 -9.14
C GLY A 19 -2.94 -2.93 -9.14
N ARG A 20 -1.96 -3.25 -8.28
CA ARG A 20 -0.66 -2.56 -8.27
C ARG A 20 0.12 -2.79 -9.58
N PRO A 21 0.90 -1.80 -10.05
CA PRO A 21 1.80 -2.00 -11.19
C PRO A 21 2.86 -3.04 -10.83
N ARG A 22 3.19 -3.91 -11.79
CA ARG A 22 4.20 -4.96 -11.64
C ARG A 22 5.18 -4.87 -12.81
N SER A 23 6.44 -4.57 -12.51
CA SER A 23 7.48 -4.42 -13.52
C SER A 23 7.75 -5.73 -14.27
N ALA A 24 7.73 -5.69 -15.60
CA ALA A 24 8.06 -6.84 -16.45
C ALA A 24 9.44 -7.44 -16.13
N ALA A 25 10.43 -6.58 -15.89
CA ALA A 25 11.80 -7.01 -15.57
C ALA A 25 11.86 -7.74 -14.23
N GLN A 26 11.15 -7.24 -13.22
CA GLN A 26 11.08 -7.88 -11.91
C GLN A 26 10.35 -9.22 -11.98
N GLN A 27 9.25 -9.29 -12.72
CA GLN A 27 8.49 -10.54 -12.89
C GLN A 27 9.33 -11.63 -13.54
N LYS A 28 10.10 -11.27 -14.58
CA LYS A 28 11.05 -12.18 -15.22
C LYS A 28 12.15 -12.65 -14.26
N ALA A 29 12.67 -11.75 -13.41
CA ALA A 29 13.66 -12.10 -12.39
C ALA A 29 13.11 -13.05 -11.31
N LEU A 30 11.80 -13.00 -11.05
CA LEU A 30 11.11 -13.93 -10.14
C LEU A 30 10.72 -15.26 -10.79
N GLY A 31 10.95 -15.43 -12.11
CA GLY A 31 10.64 -16.65 -12.85
C GLY A 31 9.26 -16.67 -13.54
N TYR A 32 8.52 -15.56 -13.50
CA TYR A 32 7.26 -15.41 -14.22
C TYR A 32 7.46 -15.09 -15.69
N SER A 33 6.45 -15.41 -16.50
CA SER A 33 6.52 -15.39 -17.96
C SER A 33 6.45 -13.97 -18.56
N GLY A 34 5.83 -13.00 -17.87
CA GLY A 34 5.78 -11.63 -18.38
C GLY A 34 5.01 -10.63 -17.53
N ALA A 35 4.57 -9.54 -18.17
CA ALA A 35 3.88 -8.41 -17.55
C ALA A 35 2.36 -8.61 -17.52
N TYR A 36 1.70 -7.89 -16.61
CA TYR A 36 0.24 -7.97 -16.42
C TYR A 36 -0.51 -6.83 -17.14
N SER A 37 0.22 -5.95 -17.83
CA SER A 37 -0.28 -4.84 -18.64
C SER A 37 0.74 -4.50 -19.72
N GLU A 38 0.30 -3.80 -20.77
CA GLU A 38 1.21 -3.29 -21.81
C GLU A 38 2.14 -2.21 -21.21
N ASN A 39 1.57 -1.36 -20.34
CA ASN A 39 2.28 -0.28 -19.67
C ASN A 39 2.66 -0.67 -18.22
N SER A 40 3.57 -1.63 -18.07
CA SER A 40 3.93 -2.24 -16.77
C SER A 40 4.48 -1.29 -15.68
N VAL A 41 4.84 -0.05 -16.05
CA VAL A 41 5.41 0.97 -15.15
C VAL A 41 4.36 1.98 -14.68
N THR A 42 3.26 2.13 -15.43
CA THR A 42 2.24 3.14 -15.15
C THR A 42 1.21 2.60 -14.17
N HIS A 43 0.83 3.40 -13.18
CA HIS A 43 -0.30 3.08 -12.31
C HIS A 43 -1.60 3.48 -13.00
N SER A 44 -2.39 2.49 -13.42
CA SER A 44 -3.67 2.65 -14.09
C SER A 44 -4.62 1.51 -13.70
N ASN A 45 -5.90 1.64 -14.03
CA ASN A 45 -6.90 0.58 -13.85
C ASN A 45 -6.90 -0.48 -14.97
N GLU A 46 -5.91 -0.45 -15.87
CA GLU A 46 -5.78 -1.35 -17.03
C GLU A 46 -5.83 -2.83 -16.60
N PHE A 47 -5.25 -3.15 -15.44
CA PHE A 47 -5.31 -4.48 -14.83
C PHE A 47 -6.74 -5.04 -14.73
N PHE A 48 -7.70 -4.24 -14.24
CA PHE A 48 -9.08 -4.69 -14.07
C PHE A 48 -9.82 -4.80 -15.41
N SER A 49 -9.55 -3.85 -16.32
CA SER A 49 -10.12 -3.87 -17.66
C SER A 49 -9.65 -5.08 -18.47
N LEU A 50 -8.37 -5.48 -18.34
CA LEU A 50 -7.82 -6.67 -18.98
C LEU A 50 -8.42 -7.96 -18.41
N LEU A 51 -8.56 -8.05 -17.08
CA LEU A 51 -9.17 -9.21 -16.43
C LEU A 51 -10.57 -9.51 -16.95
N LEU A 52 -11.38 -8.48 -17.21
CA LEU A 52 -12.77 -8.63 -17.65
C LEU A 52 -12.92 -8.86 -19.16
N ASN A 53 -12.06 -8.26 -19.98
CA ASN A 53 -12.25 -8.22 -21.44
C ASN A 53 -11.49 -9.31 -22.20
N GLU A 54 -10.41 -9.84 -21.62
CA GLU A 54 -9.54 -10.80 -22.31
C GLU A 54 -9.98 -12.25 -22.07
N LYS A 55 -9.56 -13.13 -22.99
CA LYS A 55 -9.68 -14.58 -22.84
C LYS A 55 -8.34 -15.15 -22.40
N TRP A 56 -8.39 -16.02 -21.38
CA TRP A 56 -7.21 -16.55 -20.70
C TRP A 56 -6.99 -18.01 -21.03
N SER A 57 -5.79 -18.35 -21.52
CA SER A 57 -5.34 -19.72 -21.77
C SER A 57 -4.26 -20.14 -20.76
N SER A 58 -4.38 -21.34 -20.20
CA SER A 58 -3.44 -21.85 -19.19
C SER A 58 -2.07 -22.11 -19.83
N LEU A 59 -1.03 -21.41 -19.35
CA LEU A 59 0.35 -21.60 -19.81
C LEU A 59 1.11 -22.53 -18.86
N ARG A 60 0.97 -22.31 -17.56
CA ARG A 60 1.52 -23.13 -16.48
C ARG A 60 0.44 -23.37 -15.43
N GLU A 61 0.75 -24.15 -14.39
CA GLU A 61 -0.19 -24.48 -13.31
C GLU A 61 -0.80 -23.23 -12.64
N ILE A 62 0.00 -22.16 -12.49
CA ILE A 62 -0.42 -20.90 -11.85
C ILE A 62 -0.42 -19.69 -12.79
N GLU A 63 -0.05 -19.85 -14.06
CA GLU A 63 0.09 -18.74 -15.01
C GLU A 63 -0.83 -18.90 -16.22
N TYR A 64 -1.51 -17.81 -16.57
CA TYR A 64 -2.41 -17.71 -17.71
C TYR A 64 -1.93 -16.62 -18.67
N LYS A 65 -2.14 -16.83 -19.97
CA LYS A 65 -1.81 -15.89 -21.03
C LYS A 65 -3.09 -15.36 -21.69
N ALA A 66 -3.12 -14.06 -22.00
CA ALA A 66 -4.18 -13.46 -22.79
C ALA A 66 -4.05 -13.87 -24.27
N ASP A 67 -5.15 -14.27 -24.89
CA ASP A 67 -5.15 -14.68 -26.29
C ASP A 67 -4.79 -13.51 -27.21
N GLY A 68 -3.71 -13.67 -28.00
CA GLY A 68 -3.25 -12.66 -28.96
C GLY A 68 -2.46 -11.48 -28.36
N LYS A 69 -2.18 -11.49 -27.06
CA LYS A 69 -1.36 -10.47 -26.38
C LYS A 69 -0.26 -11.10 -25.54
N ASP A 70 0.85 -10.40 -25.36
CA ASP A 70 1.92 -10.82 -24.43
C ASP A 70 1.65 -10.31 -23.00
N ILE A 71 0.43 -10.58 -22.53
CA ILE A 71 -0.05 -10.24 -21.19
C ILE A 71 -0.31 -11.55 -20.43
N TYR A 72 0.12 -11.57 -19.19
CA TYR A 72 0.04 -12.74 -18.31
C TYR A 72 -0.67 -12.37 -17.01
N MET A 73 -1.38 -13.32 -16.40
CA MET A 73 -2.02 -13.18 -15.09
C MET A 73 -1.83 -14.47 -14.28
N LEU A 74 -1.93 -14.36 -12.96
CA LEU A 74 -1.91 -15.54 -12.09
C LEU A 74 -3.30 -16.13 -11.90
N ASP A 75 -3.34 -17.39 -11.50
CA ASP A 75 -4.52 -18.06 -10.96
C ASP A 75 -5.20 -17.21 -9.86
N THR A 76 -4.43 -16.59 -8.98
CA THR A 76 -4.95 -15.73 -7.91
C THR A 76 -5.64 -14.46 -8.44
N ASP A 77 -5.17 -13.93 -9.57
CA ASP A 77 -5.78 -12.73 -10.17
C ASP A 77 -7.10 -13.11 -10.87
N LEU A 78 -7.17 -14.27 -11.51
CA LEU A 78 -8.41 -14.80 -12.12
C LEU A 78 -9.45 -15.23 -11.09
N ALA A 79 -9.02 -15.75 -9.93
CA ALA A 79 -9.92 -16.14 -8.84
C ALA A 79 -10.76 -14.97 -8.30
N LEU A 80 -10.36 -13.71 -8.57
CA LEU A 80 -11.16 -12.52 -8.26
C LEU A 80 -12.48 -12.49 -9.04
N LEU A 81 -12.55 -13.13 -10.20
CA LEU A 81 -13.74 -13.20 -11.05
C LEU A 81 -14.71 -14.31 -10.62
N ASP A 82 -14.20 -15.34 -9.95
CA ASP A 82 -15.00 -16.49 -9.50
C ASP A 82 -15.91 -16.14 -8.31
N ALA A 83 -15.48 -15.20 -7.46
CA ALA A 83 -16.24 -14.73 -6.32
C ALA A 83 -17.08 -13.49 -6.71
N PRO A 84 -18.43 -13.54 -6.64
CA PRO A 84 -19.29 -12.45 -7.10
C PRO A 84 -19.08 -11.15 -6.31
N GLU A 85 -18.80 -11.25 -5.01
CA GLU A 85 -18.50 -10.08 -4.16
C GLU A 85 -17.22 -9.37 -4.59
N LEU A 86 -16.18 -10.12 -4.99
CA LEU A 86 -14.91 -9.55 -5.45
C LEU A 86 -15.04 -8.98 -6.86
N LYS A 87 -15.77 -9.68 -7.73
CA LYS A 87 -16.05 -9.27 -9.10
C LYS A 87 -16.72 -7.91 -9.18
N THR A 88 -17.65 -7.59 -8.27
CA THR A 88 -18.29 -6.26 -8.22
C THR A 88 -17.26 -5.13 -8.05
N TYR A 89 -16.23 -5.33 -7.22
CA TYR A 89 -15.17 -4.34 -7.06
C TYR A 89 -14.23 -4.28 -8.27
N VAL A 90 -13.96 -5.42 -8.92
CA VAL A 90 -13.20 -5.47 -10.18
C VAL A 90 -13.90 -4.65 -11.27
N GLU A 91 -15.21 -4.83 -11.45
CA GLU A 91 -16.03 -4.06 -12.40
C GLU A 91 -16.08 -2.56 -12.06
N LYS A 92 -16.21 -2.24 -10.77
CA LYS A 92 -16.15 -0.86 -10.28
C LYS A 92 -14.83 -0.18 -10.65
N PHE A 93 -13.69 -0.81 -10.36
CA PHE A 93 -12.37 -0.22 -10.63
C PHE A 93 -12.03 -0.19 -12.12
N ALA A 94 -12.53 -1.15 -12.91
CA ALA A 94 -12.44 -1.11 -14.36
C ALA A 94 -13.20 0.10 -14.97
N THR A 95 -14.32 0.49 -14.37
CA THR A 95 -15.16 1.60 -14.88
C THR A 95 -14.73 2.98 -14.34
N ASP A 96 -14.30 3.04 -13.07
CA ASP A 96 -13.97 4.29 -12.38
C ASP A 96 -12.51 4.28 -11.88
N GLU A 97 -11.63 4.87 -12.69
CA GLU A 97 -10.21 5.02 -12.38
C GLU A 97 -9.97 5.96 -11.18
N ALA A 98 -10.81 6.99 -10.99
CA ALA A 98 -10.65 7.94 -9.88
C ALA A 98 -10.98 7.28 -8.54
N ALA A 99 -12.02 6.44 -8.50
CA ALA A 99 -12.34 5.62 -7.34
C ALA A 99 -11.22 4.63 -7.04
N PHE A 100 -10.68 3.95 -8.05
CA PHE A 100 -9.53 3.06 -7.90
C PHE A 100 -8.34 3.77 -7.25
N ASN A 101 -7.91 4.90 -7.81
CA ASN A 101 -6.76 5.66 -7.31
C ASN A 101 -6.97 6.12 -5.85
N THR A 102 -8.18 6.56 -5.51
CA THR A 102 -8.53 7.02 -4.16
C THR A 102 -8.46 5.88 -3.15
N ILE A 103 -9.08 4.74 -3.45
CA ILE A 103 -9.10 3.57 -2.57
C ILE A 103 -7.69 2.97 -2.46
N PHE A 104 -6.97 2.87 -3.58
CA PHE A 104 -5.59 2.37 -3.61
C PHE A 104 -4.68 3.20 -2.71
N ALA A 105 -4.73 4.53 -2.82
CA ALA A 105 -3.94 5.43 -1.99
C ALA A 105 -4.26 5.28 -0.49
N SER A 106 -5.56 5.19 -0.14
CA SER A 106 -6.00 4.92 1.24
C SER A 106 -5.46 3.59 1.77
N ALA A 107 -5.62 2.51 0.99
CA ALA A 107 -5.18 1.17 1.35
C ALA A 107 -3.66 1.11 1.53
N TRP A 108 -2.91 1.70 0.61
CA TRP A 108 -1.44 1.75 0.66
C TRP A 108 -0.94 2.54 1.87
N ALA A 109 -1.55 3.69 2.16
CA ALA A 109 -1.22 4.47 3.35
C ALA A 109 -1.49 3.70 4.65
N LYS A 110 -2.61 2.96 4.73
CA LYS A 110 -2.90 2.08 5.87
C LYS A 110 -1.84 0.99 6.05
N LEU A 111 -1.45 0.32 4.97
CA LEU A 111 -0.39 -0.70 5.00
C LEU A 111 0.95 -0.13 5.50
N MET A 112 1.35 1.02 4.99
CA MET A 112 2.63 1.66 5.38
C MET A 112 2.62 2.14 6.83
N LYS A 113 1.50 2.69 7.30
CA LYS A 113 1.35 3.18 8.67
C LYS A 113 1.37 2.06 9.72
N LYS A 114 0.80 0.88 9.42
CA LYS A 114 0.72 -0.24 10.36
C LYS A 114 2.09 -0.71 10.88
N ARG A 115 3.17 -0.56 10.11
CA ARG A 115 4.54 -0.90 10.53
C ARG A 115 5.12 0.08 11.56
N GLN A 116 4.60 1.31 11.66
CA GLN A 116 5.16 2.37 12.50
C GLN A 116 4.57 2.42 13.92
N ALA A 117 3.85 1.39 14.36
CA ALA A 117 3.30 1.32 15.72
C ALA A 117 4.36 1.35 16.84
N HIS A 118 5.66 1.30 16.51
CA HIS A 118 6.77 1.36 17.45
C HIS A 118 7.66 2.63 17.31
N VAL A 119 7.28 3.61 16.48
CA VAL A 119 8.09 4.82 16.19
C VAL A 119 7.28 6.12 16.39
N THR A 120 6.19 6.08 17.17
CA THR A 120 5.55 7.32 17.65
C THR A 120 5.65 7.51 19.16
N ASP A 121 6.22 6.56 19.88
CA ASP A 121 6.66 6.76 21.26
C ASP A 121 8.11 7.25 21.30
N HIS A 122 8.37 8.36 20.59
CA HIS A 122 9.62 9.08 20.77
C HIS A 122 9.41 10.10 21.90
N PRO A 123 10.22 10.09 22.97
CA PRO A 123 9.99 10.88 24.19
C PRO A 123 10.01 12.40 23.99
N LEU A 124 10.23 12.89 22.77
CA LEU A 124 10.31 14.32 22.46
C LEU A 124 8.96 15.02 22.29
N LYS A 125 7.82 14.32 22.43
CA LYS A 125 6.50 14.99 22.59
C LYS A 125 6.24 15.53 24.00
N LEU A 126 7.16 15.30 24.96
CA LEU A 126 7.05 15.83 26.31
C LEU A 126 7.89 17.11 26.54
N LEU A 127 7.93 18.03 25.56
CA LEU A 127 8.58 19.34 25.73
C LEU A 127 7.64 20.53 25.48
N LEU A 128 6.33 20.29 25.34
CA LEU A 128 5.31 21.35 25.20
C LEU A 128 4.27 21.35 26.34
N THR A 129 4.44 20.53 27.36
CA THR A 129 3.72 20.68 28.63
C THR A 129 4.67 21.26 29.65
N GLY A 130 4.70 22.59 29.72
CA GLY A 130 5.37 23.32 30.78
C GLY A 130 4.81 22.90 32.13
N ARG A 131 5.52 22.01 32.82
CA ARG A 131 5.39 21.80 34.26
C ARG A 131 6.76 21.39 34.79
N CYS A 132 7.58 22.39 35.12
CA CYS A 132 8.76 22.21 35.95
C CYS A 132 8.31 21.75 37.35
N THR A 133 8.36 20.46 37.62
CA THR A 133 8.49 19.98 39.01
C THR A 133 9.93 19.61 39.23
N LEU A 134 10.61 20.47 39.98
CA LEU A 134 11.96 20.31 40.48
C LEU A 134 12.03 19.00 41.28
N ALA A 135 12.70 17.98 40.72
CA ALA A 135 13.13 16.80 41.47
C ALA A 135 14.61 16.63 41.17
N GLU A 136 15.41 16.86 42.21
CA GLU A 136 16.86 16.86 42.21
C GLU A 136 17.44 15.61 41.52
N ARG A 137 18.31 15.83 40.52
CA ARG A 137 19.35 14.86 40.19
C ARG A 137 20.71 15.51 40.39
N PRO A 138 21.61 14.87 41.15
CA PRO A 138 22.89 15.45 41.50
C PRO A 138 23.85 15.37 40.31
N THR A 139 24.77 16.33 40.28
CA THR A 139 26.02 16.33 39.52
C THR A 139 25.90 16.30 37.99
N PHE A 140 25.62 17.45 37.38
CA PHE A 140 26.48 17.93 36.31
C PHE A 140 26.52 19.46 36.35
N ARG A 141 27.60 19.96 36.95
CA ARG A 141 27.88 21.37 37.09
C ARG A 141 28.53 21.84 35.80
N SER A 142 27.88 22.74 35.08
CA SER A 142 28.58 23.87 34.45
C SER A 142 27.61 25.04 34.28
N PRO A 143 28.06 26.27 34.60
CA PRO A 143 27.17 27.41 34.73
C PRO A 143 26.84 27.93 33.34
N CYS A 144 25.55 28.10 33.06
CA CYS A 144 25.10 28.96 31.98
C CYS A 144 25.53 30.38 32.36
N SER A 145 26.61 30.89 31.76
CA SER A 145 27.02 32.28 31.91
C SER A 145 25.90 33.17 31.37
N LEU A 146 25.26 33.89 32.29
CA LEU A 146 24.25 34.91 32.04
C LEU A 146 24.86 36.02 31.17
N LEU A 147 24.22 36.32 30.04
CA LEU A 147 24.30 37.65 29.43
C LEU A 147 23.42 38.60 30.26
N PRO A 148 23.92 39.78 30.65
CA PRO A 148 23.12 40.74 31.40
C PRO A 148 22.23 41.55 30.46
N ASP A 149 20.91 41.39 30.58
CA ASP A 149 19.96 42.41 30.15
C ASP A 149 19.97 43.55 31.18
N GLY A 150 20.16 44.77 30.68
CA GLY A 150 20.59 45.94 31.45
C GLY A 150 19.58 46.59 32.38
N LEU A 151 20.07 47.56 33.16
CA LEU A 151 19.29 48.61 33.84
C LEU A 151 20.23 49.69 34.43
N THR A 152 20.39 50.79 33.68
CA THR A 152 20.16 52.21 34.07
C THR A 152 20.33 53.09 32.85
#